data_AF-A0A6G6KDC6-F1
#
_entry.id   AF-A0A6G6KDC6-F1
#
_cell.length_a   1.000
_cell.length_b   1.000
_cell.length_c   1.000
_cell.angle_alpha   90.00
_cell.angle_beta   90.00
_cell.angle_gamma   90.00
#
_symmetry.space_group_name_H-M   'P 1'
#
loop_
_entity.id
_entity.type
_entity.pdbx_description
1 polymer ?
#
loop_
_entity_poly.entity_id
_entity_poly.type
_entity_poly.pdbx_seq_one_letter_code
_entity_poly.pdbx_strand_id
1 'polypeptide(L)'
;MRYLVIALVVVVVLVVAWIIWRWTSVNRGAQQRDERLLKLLEPLEDKIEAGEEITKDEVAALAARPEARHLLFAALRDAGKAELLPDTYNSPVDQAASSLAFWMMHPNELQDPPETMELVKTVPRIFDGHQRDFHVFRYRMPAGHWAGDAWQLGFGMAPPPDTEPYAGMTAAFSTVGDTEGKAEPEAIVDWYLDMLRQKGAEA
;
A
#
# COMPACT_ATOMS: atom_id res chain seq x y z
N MET A 1 -42.91 9.30 26.77
CA MET A 1 -42.56 10.00 25.51
C MET A 1 -41.33 10.89 25.64
N ARG A 2 -41.28 11.85 26.58
CA ARG A 2 -40.08 12.70 26.82
C ARG A 2 -38.77 11.92 27.03
N TYR A 3 -38.78 10.88 27.86
CA TYR A 3 -37.59 10.04 28.10
C TYR A 3 -37.13 9.24 26.87
N LEU A 4 -38.07 8.84 25.99
CA LEU A 4 -37.74 8.15 24.75
C LEU A 4 -37.08 9.09 23.74
N VAL A 5 -37.56 10.33 23.64
CA VAL A 5 -36.94 11.36 22.78
C VAL A 5 -35.54 11.71 23.28
N ILE A 6 -35.36 11.87 24.59
CA ILE A 6 -34.03 12.13 25.19
C ILE A 6 -33.09 10.95 24.91
N ALA A 7 -33.53 9.72 25.12
CA ALA A 7 -32.72 8.52 24.84
C ALA A 7 -32.31 8.46 23.36
N LEU A 8 -33.24 8.72 22.44
CA LEU A 8 -32.95 8.76 21.00
C LEU A 8 -31.90 9.83 20.66
N VAL A 9 -32.04 11.05 21.21
CA VAL A 9 -31.07 12.14 20.98
C VAL A 9 -29.69 11.76 21.50
N VAL A 10 -29.59 11.15 22.69
CA VAL A 10 -28.30 10.69 23.25
C VAL A 10 -27.65 9.65 22.34
N VAL A 11 -28.41 8.67 21.86
CA VAL A 11 -27.90 7.66 20.92
C VAL A 11 -27.37 8.31 19.64
N VAL A 12 -28.12 9.25 19.05
CA VAL A 12 -27.70 9.97 17.85
C VAL A 12 -26.40 10.74 18.09
N VAL A 13 -26.28 11.46 19.22
CA VAL A 13 -25.06 12.19 19.57
C VAL A 13 -23.86 11.25 19.73
N LEU A 14 -24.04 10.11 20.39
CA LEU A 14 -22.96 9.12 20.55
C LEU A 14 -22.52 8.52 19.21
N VAL A 15 -23.47 8.22 18.31
CA VAL A 15 -23.17 7.74 16.96
C VAL A 15 -22.39 8.80 16.16
N VAL A 16 -22.83 10.06 16.19
CA VAL A 16 -22.13 11.15 15.50
C VAL A 16 -20.72 11.37 16.06
N ALA A 17 -20.57 11.36 17.39
CA ALA A 17 -19.27 11.49 18.03
C ALA A 17 -18.33 10.34 17.65
N TRP A 18 -18.85 9.11 17.60
CA TRP A 18 -18.10 7.93 17.16
C TRP A 18 -17.66 8.04 15.69
N ILE A 19 -18.53 8.50 14.79
CA ILE A 19 -18.20 8.71 13.36
C ILE A 19 -17.07 9.75 13.22
N ILE A 20 -17.17 10.89 13.92
CA ILE A 20 -16.15 11.95 13.89
C ILE A 20 -14.82 11.43 14.43
N TRP A 21 -14.84 10.73 15.56
CA TRP A 21 -13.66 10.14 16.15
C TRP A 21 -13.01 9.10 15.21
N ARG A 22 -13.81 8.22 14.61
CA ARG A 22 -13.33 7.19 13.68
C ARG A 22 -12.68 7.83 12.45
N TRP A 23 -13.32 8.83 11.85
CA TRP A 23 -12.79 9.53 10.67
C TRP A 23 -11.47 10.26 10.99
N THR A 24 -11.44 11.01 12.10
CA THR A 24 -10.22 11.74 12.51
C THR A 24 -9.08 10.79 12.90
N SER A 25 -9.37 9.64 13.52
CA SER A 25 -8.36 8.63 13.84
C SER A 25 -7.72 8.03 12.59
N VAL A 26 -8.51 7.72 11.56
CA VAL A 26 -8.00 7.18 10.29
C VAL A 26 -7.17 8.23 9.56
N ASN A 27 -7.65 9.47 9.47
CA ASN A 27 -6.89 10.53 8.81
C ASN A 27 -5.55 10.81 9.51
N ARG A 28 -5.55 10.84 10.85
CA ARG A 28 -4.32 10.99 11.63
C ARG A 28 -3.35 9.85 11.40
N GLY A 29 -3.83 8.60 11.34
CA GLY A 29 -2.98 7.47 11.05
C GLY A 29 -2.36 7.55 9.64
N ALA A 30 -3.12 8.00 8.64
CA ALA A 30 -2.62 8.14 7.27
C ALA A 30 -1.54 9.23 7.21
N GLN A 31 -1.75 10.35 7.90
CA GLN A 31 -0.74 11.39 8.08
C GLN A 31 0.52 10.86 8.77
N GLN A 32 0.38 10.05 9.83
CA GLN A 32 1.52 9.45 10.52
C GLN A 32 2.32 8.50 9.62
N ARG A 33 1.66 7.73 8.75
CA ARG A 33 2.33 6.92 7.73
C ARG A 33 3.14 7.81 6.79
N ASP A 34 2.51 8.84 6.23
CA ASP A 34 3.14 9.72 5.25
C ASP A 34 4.33 10.47 5.89
N GLU A 35 4.18 10.97 7.11
CA GLU A 35 5.27 11.58 7.89
C GLU A 35 6.43 10.60 8.13
N ARG A 36 6.17 9.31 8.41
CA ARG A 36 7.23 8.30 8.57
C ARG A 36 8.01 8.09 7.27
N LEU A 37 7.31 8.04 6.14
CA LEU A 37 7.93 7.84 4.83
C LEU A 37 8.68 9.10 4.37
N LEU A 38 8.13 10.30 4.59
CA LEU A 38 8.82 11.54 4.29
C LEU A 38 10.10 11.69 5.12
N LYS A 39 10.05 11.39 6.43
CA LYS A 39 11.25 11.36 7.29
C LYS A 39 12.33 10.40 6.82
N LEU A 40 11.95 9.31 6.15
CA LEU A 40 12.92 8.40 5.54
C LEU A 40 13.63 9.07 4.34
N LEU A 41 12.91 9.90 3.58
CA LEU A 41 13.40 10.58 2.38
C LEU A 41 14.07 11.92 2.68
N GLU A 42 13.83 12.54 3.85
CA GLU A 42 14.40 13.82 4.29
C GLU A 42 15.90 13.97 3.95
N PRO A 43 16.80 13.02 4.25
CA PRO A 43 18.22 13.18 3.93
C PRO A 43 18.52 13.29 2.43
N LEU A 44 17.69 12.67 1.60
CA LEU A 44 17.80 12.75 0.14
C LEU A 44 17.24 14.09 -0.34
N GLU A 45 16.10 14.52 0.18
CA GLU A 45 15.45 15.79 -0.15
C GLU A 45 16.34 16.99 0.20
N ASP A 46 16.94 17.00 1.40
CA ASP A 46 17.89 18.03 1.83
C ASP A 46 19.06 18.18 0.84
N LYS A 47 19.58 17.06 0.32
CA LYS A 47 20.64 17.07 -0.69
C LYS A 47 20.16 17.60 -2.04
N ILE A 48 18.95 17.22 -2.47
CA ILE A 48 18.33 17.75 -3.69
C ILE A 48 18.23 19.28 -3.58
N GLU A 49 17.72 19.79 -2.47
CA GLU A 49 17.52 21.22 -2.23
C GLU A 49 18.85 21.99 -2.14
N ALA A 50 19.86 21.40 -1.49
CA ALA A 50 21.20 21.97 -1.41
C ALA A 50 21.99 21.89 -2.72
N GLY A 51 21.48 21.19 -3.74
CA GLY A 51 22.18 20.94 -5.00
C GLY A 51 23.39 20.02 -4.84
N GLU A 52 23.42 19.22 -3.78
CA GLU A 52 24.47 18.25 -3.52
C GLU A 52 24.37 17.04 -4.48
N GLU A 53 25.50 16.36 -4.66
CA GLU A 53 25.52 15.14 -5.44
C GLU A 53 24.83 14.00 -4.67
N ILE A 54 23.94 13.29 -5.37
CA ILE A 54 23.21 12.13 -4.88
C ILE A 54 23.75 10.92 -5.61
N THR A 55 24.16 9.92 -4.85
CA THR A 55 24.74 8.70 -5.39
C THR A 55 23.69 7.62 -5.63
N LYS A 56 23.97 6.69 -6.55
CA LYS A 56 23.12 5.52 -6.78
C LYS A 56 23.01 4.61 -5.55
N ASP A 57 24.04 4.55 -4.71
CA ASP A 57 24.04 3.71 -3.50
C ASP A 57 23.10 4.25 -2.43
N GLU A 58 23.02 5.57 -2.27
CA GLU A 58 22.06 6.23 -1.38
C GLU A 58 20.62 5.98 -1.83
N VAL A 59 20.36 6.12 -3.14
CA VAL A 59 19.05 5.81 -3.71
C VAL A 59 18.73 4.33 -3.59
N ALA A 60 19.71 3.44 -3.80
CA ALA A 60 19.50 2.00 -3.67
C ALA A 60 19.12 1.57 -2.24
N ALA A 61 19.72 2.19 -1.22
CA ALA A 61 19.38 1.92 0.18
C ALA A 61 17.93 2.28 0.52
N LEU A 62 17.41 3.38 -0.05
CA LEU A 62 16.00 3.76 0.08
C LEU A 62 15.09 2.87 -0.79
N ALA A 63 15.48 2.61 -2.03
CA ALA A 63 14.72 1.78 -2.97
C ALA A 63 14.61 0.31 -2.52
N ALA A 64 15.54 -0.18 -1.70
CA ALA A 64 15.44 -1.49 -1.08
C ALA A 64 14.17 -1.66 -0.23
N ARG A 65 13.58 -0.56 0.27
CA ARG A 65 12.35 -0.54 1.07
C ARG A 65 11.13 -0.40 0.16
N PRO A 66 10.32 -1.46 -0.07
CA PRO A 66 9.21 -1.41 -1.00
C PRO A 66 8.22 -0.28 -0.71
N GLU A 67 7.92 -0.03 0.56
CA GLU A 67 7.00 1.00 1.00
C GLU A 67 7.41 2.44 0.64
N ALA A 68 8.70 2.67 0.37
CA ALA A 68 9.22 4.00 0.06
C ALA A 68 9.35 4.27 -1.45
N ARG A 69 9.37 3.23 -2.29
CA ARG A 69 9.76 3.34 -3.72
C ARG A 69 8.90 4.33 -4.51
N HIS A 70 7.58 4.34 -4.29
CA HIS A 70 6.68 5.26 -4.97
C HIS A 70 7.05 6.73 -4.68
N LEU A 71 7.21 7.09 -3.42
CA LEU A 71 7.57 8.46 -3.00
C LEU A 71 9.00 8.82 -3.40
N LEU A 72 9.93 7.86 -3.27
CA LEU A 72 11.31 8.03 -3.73
C LEU A 72 11.38 8.33 -5.22
N PHE A 73 10.65 7.57 -6.05
CA PHE A 73 10.61 7.82 -7.49
C PHE A 73 10.00 9.19 -7.81
N ALA A 74 8.92 9.57 -7.12
CA ALA A 74 8.32 10.89 -7.30
C ALA A 74 9.32 12.02 -6.99
N ALA A 75 10.02 11.94 -5.85
CA ALA A 75 11.03 12.93 -5.47
C ALA A 75 12.20 13.01 -6.49
N LEU A 76 12.72 11.85 -6.91
CA LEU A 76 13.78 11.79 -7.92
C LEU A 76 13.33 12.34 -9.28
N ARG A 77 12.12 11.99 -9.72
CA ARG A 77 11.54 12.49 -10.98
C ARG A 77 11.37 14.00 -10.94
N ASP A 78 10.81 14.54 -9.86
CA ASP A 78 10.57 15.98 -9.71
C ASP A 78 11.90 16.76 -9.67
N ALA A 79 12.99 16.13 -9.20
CA ALA A 79 14.35 16.64 -9.25
C ALA A 79 15.08 16.41 -10.59
N GLY A 80 14.46 15.75 -11.57
CA GLY A 80 15.08 15.40 -12.86
C GLY A 80 16.19 14.35 -12.76
N LYS A 81 16.10 13.46 -11.76
CA LYS A 81 17.10 12.43 -11.40
C LYS A 81 16.52 11.01 -11.34
N ALA A 82 15.42 10.74 -12.06
CA ALA A 82 14.73 9.45 -12.05
C ALA A 82 15.63 8.27 -12.45
N GLU A 83 16.66 8.52 -13.27
CA GLU A 83 17.68 7.56 -13.69
C GLU A 83 18.60 7.05 -12.57
N LEU A 84 18.53 7.66 -11.37
CA LEU A 84 19.23 7.17 -10.19
C LEU A 84 18.51 6.00 -9.53
N LEU A 85 17.21 5.78 -9.82
CA LEU A 85 16.50 4.60 -9.34
C LEU A 85 17.13 3.33 -9.96
N PRO A 86 17.56 2.34 -9.17
CA PRO A 86 18.12 1.11 -9.71
C PRO A 86 17.10 0.34 -10.57
N ASP A 87 17.54 -0.19 -11.72
CA ASP A 87 16.70 -0.99 -12.62
C ASP A 87 16.06 -2.20 -11.93
N THR A 88 16.77 -2.79 -10.96
CA THR A 88 16.27 -3.89 -10.12
C THR A 88 14.99 -3.55 -9.37
N TYR A 89 14.72 -2.27 -9.12
CA TYR A 89 13.50 -1.81 -8.46
C TYR A 89 12.51 -1.18 -9.43
N ASN A 90 12.74 -1.21 -10.74
CA ASN A 90 11.85 -0.57 -11.72
C ASN A 90 10.93 -1.55 -12.45
N SER A 91 10.99 -2.85 -12.12
CA SER A 91 10.15 -3.86 -12.76
C SER A 91 8.67 -3.74 -12.35
N PRO A 92 7.71 -4.23 -13.17
CA PRO A 92 6.30 -4.29 -12.76
C PRO A 92 6.09 -5.04 -11.43
N VAL A 93 6.87 -6.09 -11.18
CA VAL A 93 6.82 -6.84 -9.91
C VAL A 93 7.24 -5.95 -8.74
N ASP A 94 8.29 -5.14 -8.89
CA ASP A 94 8.77 -4.24 -7.83
C ASP A 94 7.86 -3.05 -7.56
N GLN A 95 7.18 -2.56 -8.61
CA GLN A 95 6.15 -1.53 -8.49
C GLN A 95 4.90 -2.09 -7.78
N ALA A 96 4.53 -3.33 -8.06
CA ALA A 96 3.45 -4.03 -7.37
C ALA A 96 3.79 -4.33 -5.90
N ALA A 97 5.02 -4.75 -5.61
CA ALA A 97 5.50 -4.93 -4.24
C ALA A 97 5.44 -3.61 -3.44
N SER A 98 5.83 -2.50 -4.06
CA SER A 98 5.69 -1.17 -3.47
C SER A 98 4.23 -0.80 -3.20
N SER A 99 3.35 -1.08 -4.17
CA SER A 99 1.92 -0.85 -4.04
C SER A 99 1.33 -1.58 -2.84
N LEU A 100 1.68 -2.86 -2.69
CA LEU A 100 1.24 -3.68 -1.57
C LEU A 100 1.81 -3.20 -0.23
N ALA A 101 3.11 -2.95 -0.14
CA ALA A 101 3.77 -2.54 1.11
C ALA A 101 3.23 -1.19 1.62
N PHE A 102 3.06 -0.21 0.74
CA PHE A 102 2.47 1.08 1.12
C PHE A 102 1.00 0.96 1.53
N TRP A 103 0.22 0.14 0.82
CA TRP A 103 -1.18 -0.13 1.16
C TRP A 103 -1.30 -0.77 2.55
N MET A 104 -0.43 -1.74 2.86
CA MET A 104 -0.39 -2.41 4.16
C MET A 104 -0.19 -1.42 5.32
N MET A 105 0.57 -0.35 5.13
CA MET A 105 0.78 0.67 6.15
C MET A 105 -0.44 1.56 6.42
N HIS A 106 -1.53 1.43 5.67
CA HIS A 106 -2.73 2.23 5.90
C HIS A 106 -3.36 1.90 7.28
N PRO A 107 -3.94 2.88 8.01
CA PRO A 107 -4.41 2.69 9.39
C PRO A 107 -5.53 1.68 9.58
N ASN A 108 -6.25 1.35 8.50
CA ASN A 108 -7.30 0.33 8.51
C ASN A 108 -6.81 -1.04 8.03
N GLU A 109 -5.53 -1.14 7.63
CA GLU A 109 -4.90 -2.37 7.17
C GLU A 109 -3.91 -2.86 8.24
N LEU A 110 -2.65 -3.12 7.87
CA LEU A 110 -1.62 -3.67 8.76
C LEU A 110 -0.87 -2.62 9.58
N GLN A 111 -0.89 -1.35 9.17
CA GLN A 111 -0.24 -0.19 9.82
C GLN A 111 1.29 -0.17 9.79
N ASP A 112 1.93 -1.29 9.45
CA ASP A 112 3.37 -1.42 9.23
C ASP A 112 3.64 -2.09 7.87
N PRO A 113 4.83 -1.89 7.27
CA PRO A 113 5.24 -2.64 6.09
C PRO A 113 5.66 -4.07 6.49
N PRO A 114 5.65 -5.02 5.54
CA PRO A 114 6.15 -6.37 5.79
C PRO A 114 7.67 -6.37 5.98
N GLU A 115 8.17 -7.27 6.82
CA GLU A 115 9.62 -7.50 7.01
C GLU A 115 10.23 -8.20 5.78
N THR A 116 9.49 -9.16 5.22
CA THR A 116 9.88 -9.89 4.01
C THR A 116 8.71 -10.03 3.06
N MET A 117 8.99 -10.02 1.76
CA MET A 117 8.01 -10.20 0.69
C MET A 117 8.65 -10.96 -0.48
N GLU A 118 7.96 -11.95 -1.00
CA GLU A 118 8.43 -12.80 -2.11
C GLU A 118 7.32 -13.03 -3.12
N LEU A 119 7.61 -12.89 -4.40
CA LEU A 119 6.65 -13.18 -5.48
C LEU A 119 6.33 -14.68 -5.48
N VAL A 120 5.04 -15.00 -5.42
CA VAL A 120 4.53 -16.37 -5.55
C VAL A 120 4.06 -16.62 -6.97
N LYS A 121 3.26 -15.69 -7.54
CA LYS A 121 2.65 -15.86 -8.86
C LYS A 121 2.20 -14.54 -9.46
N THR A 122 2.26 -14.43 -10.78
CA THR A 122 1.54 -13.38 -11.53
C THR A 122 0.26 -13.97 -12.10
N VAL A 123 -0.87 -13.35 -11.79
CA VAL A 123 -2.21 -13.79 -12.20
C VAL A 123 -2.80 -12.75 -13.16
N PRO A 124 -2.83 -13.03 -14.47
CA PRO A 124 -3.45 -12.13 -15.44
C PRO A 124 -4.98 -12.22 -15.33
N ARG A 125 -5.65 -11.06 -15.28
CA ARG A 125 -7.12 -10.92 -15.31
C ARG A 125 -7.54 -9.69 -16.11
N ILE A 126 -8.80 -9.66 -16.51
CA ILE A 126 -9.41 -8.40 -16.94
C ILE A 126 -9.74 -7.59 -15.68
N PHE A 127 -9.33 -6.33 -15.67
CA PHE A 127 -9.62 -5.34 -14.64
C PHE A 127 -9.78 -3.98 -15.31
N ASP A 128 -10.91 -3.30 -15.05
CA ASP A 128 -11.25 -2.01 -15.68
C ASP A 128 -11.22 -2.10 -17.22
N GLY A 129 -11.74 -3.20 -17.79
CA GLY A 129 -11.79 -3.44 -19.23
C GLY A 129 -10.45 -3.81 -19.90
N HIS A 130 -9.35 -3.84 -19.15
CA HIS A 130 -8.00 -4.12 -19.67
C HIS A 130 -7.40 -5.39 -19.06
N GLN A 131 -6.55 -6.09 -19.82
CA GLN A 131 -5.73 -7.16 -19.25
C GLN A 131 -4.70 -6.55 -18.29
N ARG A 132 -4.73 -7.00 -17.04
CA ARG A 132 -3.85 -6.54 -15.97
C ARG A 132 -3.25 -7.72 -15.22
N ASP A 133 -2.02 -7.52 -14.76
CA ASP A 133 -1.28 -8.50 -13.99
C ASP A 133 -1.42 -8.21 -12.49
N PHE A 134 -1.97 -9.18 -11.76
CA PHE A 134 -2.00 -9.20 -10.31
C PHE A 134 -0.77 -9.96 -9.83
N HIS A 135 0.18 -9.28 -9.20
CA HIS A 135 1.37 -9.92 -8.66
C HIS A 135 1.09 -10.33 -7.23
N VAL A 136 0.94 -11.63 -7.01
CA VAL A 136 0.66 -12.24 -5.71
C VAL A 136 1.98 -12.52 -5.00
N PHE A 137 2.12 -11.99 -3.80
CA PHE A 137 3.25 -12.14 -2.92
C PHE A 137 2.88 -12.93 -1.69
N ARG A 138 3.84 -13.70 -1.16
CA ARG A 138 3.84 -14.08 0.24
C ARG A 138 4.65 -13.08 1.02
N TYR A 139 4.19 -12.72 2.21
CA TYR A 139 4.88 -11.76 3.07
C TYR A 139 4.82 -12.19 4.53
N ARG A 140 5.74 -11.66 5.35
CA ARG A 140 5.70 -11.77 6.82
C ARG A 140 5.77 -10.39 7.45
N MET A 141 5.01 -10.21 8.51
CA MET A 141 5.11 -9.01 9.34
C MET A 141 6.27 -9.15 10.34
N PRO A 142 6.82 -8.03 10.83
CA PRO A 142 7.85 -8.05 11.86
C PRO A 142 7.41 -8.84 13.11
N ALA A 143 8.37 -9.43 13.81
CA ALA A 143 8.11 -10.14 15.05
C ALA A 143 7.36 -9.26 16.08
N GLY A 144 6.31 -9.81 16.70
CA GLY A 144 5.47 -9.10 17.67
C GLY A 144 4.35 -8.25 17.05
N HIS A 145 4.25 -8.19 15.72
CA HIS A 145 3.14 -7.54 15.04
C HIS A 145 1.79 -8.24 15.31
N TRP A 146 0.70 -7.47 15.40
CA TRP A 146 -0.63 -7.99 15.80
C TRP A 146 -1.21 -8.99 14.79
N ALA A 147 -0.84 -8.89 13.52
CA ALA A 147 -1.23 -9.82 12.46
C ALA A 147 -0.46 -11.16 12.50
N GLY A 148 0.41 -11.36 13.49
CA GLY A 148 1.25 -12.55 13.63
C GLY A 148 2.47 -12.54 12.71
N ASP A 149 3.33 -13.54 12.91
CA ASP A 149 4.59 -13.73 12.20
C ASP A 149 4.52 -14.82 11.11
N ALA A 150 3.34 -15.38 10.85
CA ALA A 150 3.14 -16.38 9.81
C ALA A 150 3.22 -15.76 8.41
N TRP A 151 3.62 -16.56 7.42
CA TRP A 151 3.46 -16.19 6.02
C TRP A 151 1.98 -15.99 5.67
N GLN A 152 1.72 -14.89 4.99
CA GLN A 152 0.41 -14.47 4.52
C GLN A 152 0.49 -14.14 3.03
N LEU A 153 -0.65 -14.13 2.35
CA LEU A 153 -0.73 -13.76 0.94
C LEU A 153 -1.35 -12.38 0.75
N GLY A 154 -0.84 -11.66 -0.23
CA GLY A 154 -1.42 -10.43 -0.71
C GLY A 154 -1.04 -10.23 -2.16
N PHE A 155 -1.66 -9.27 -2.83
CA PHE A 155 -1.25 -8.88 -4.17
C PHE A 155 -1.12 -7.38 -4.28
N GLY A 156 -0.26 -6.94 -5.18
CA GLY A 156 -0.23 -5.58 -5.69
C GLY A 156 -0.31 -5.60 -7.21
N MET A 157 -0.51 -4.42 -7.79
CA MET A 157 -0.47 -4.21 -9.22
C MET A 157 0.60 -3.19 -9.58
N ALA A 158 1.13 -3.28 -10.80
CA ALA A 158 1.88 -2.19 -11.38
C ALA A 158 0.92 -1.18 -12.02
N PRO A 159 1.33 0.09 -12.17
CA PRO A 159 0.72 0.99 -13.14
C PRO A 159 0.63 0.35 -14.53
N PRO A 160 -0.30 0.80 -15.39
CA PRO A 160 -0.38 0.34 -16.77
C PRO A 160 0.96 0.48 -17.51
N PRO A 161 1.32 -0.44 -18.43
CA PRO A 161 2.63 -0.44 -19.10
C PRO A 161 2.97 0.82 -19.91
N ASP A 162 1.95 1.59 -20.31
CA ASP A 162 2.05 2.84 -21.08
C ASP A 162 2.11 4.10 -20.20
N THR A 163 2.27 3.92 -18.88
CA THR A 163 2.42 5.01 -17.91
C THR A 163 3.84 5.09 -17.34
N GLU A 164 4.17 6.20 -16.69
CA GLU A 164 5.43 6.33 -15.97
C GLU A 164 5.54 5.26 -14.86
N PRO A 165 6.76 4.80 -14.53
CA PRO A 165 6.96 3.98 -13.35
C PRO A 165 6.34 4.64 -12.12
N TYR A 166 5.74 3.84 -11.25
CA TYR A 166 5.13 4.34 -10.02
C TYR A 166 4.09 5.46 -10.22
N ALA A 167 3.45 5.53 -11.40
CA ALA A 167 2.36 6.46 -11.68
C ALA A 167 1.13 6.15 -10.78
N GLY A 168 1.18 6.70 -9.56
CA GLY A 168 0.18 6.50 -8.52
C GLY A 168 0.26 5.14 -7.83
N MET A 169 -0.55 5.04 -6.77
CA MET A 169 -0.78 3.78 -6.05
C MET A 169 -1.90 3.02 -6.73
N THR A 170 -1.64 1.76 -7.10
CA THR A 170 -2.65 0.92 -7.75
C THR A 170 -3.32 -0.02 -6.75
N ALA A 171 -4.24 -0.87 -7.23
CA ALA A 171 -4.95 -1.81 -6.39
C ALA A 171 -3.99 -2.78 -5.69
N ALA A 172 -4.22 -2.95 -4.38
CA ALA A 172 -3.52 -3.88 -3.53
C ALA A 172 -4.49 -4.45 -2.49
N PHE A 173 -4.19 -5.65 -2.02
CA PHE A 173 -5.01 -6.35 -1.05
C PHE A 173 -4.20 -7.41 -0.31
N SER A 174 -4.60 -7.74 0.92
CA SER A 174 -4.04 -8.83 1.70
C SER A 174 -5.15 -9.67 2.38
N THR A 175 -4.94 -10.98 2.46
CA THR A 175 -5.82 -11.94 3.15
C THR A 175 -5.52 -12.05 4.64
N VAL A 176 -5.17 -10.97 5.33
CA VAL A 176 -4.78 -10.97 6.76
C VAL A 176 -5.64 -11.94 7.59
N GLY A 177 -5.01 -12.96 8.19
CA GLY A 177 -5.69 -14.01 8.96
C GLY A 177 -5.82 -15.36 8.24
N ASP A 178 -5.64 -15.40 6.93
CA ASP A 178 -5.47 -16.64 6.17
C ASP A 178 -3.98 -17.05 6.16
N THR A 179 -3.65 -18.04 6.98
CA THR A 179 -2.32 -18.66 7.03
C THR A 179 -1.96 -19.33 5.69
N GLU A 180 -0.68 -19.22 5.28
CA GLU A 180 -0.08 -19.85 4.09
C GLU A 180 -0.62 -21.28 3.84
N GLY A 181 -0.99 -21.57 2.58
CA GLY A 181 -1.50 -22.87 2.13
C GLY A 181 -3.01 -23.07 2.20
N LYS A 182 -3.79 -22.07 2.67
CA LYS A 182 -5.26 -22.15 2.67
C LYS A 182 -5.93 -21.53 1.44
N ALA A 183 -5.26 -20.60 0.77
CA ALA A 183 -5.77 -19.90 -0.40
C ALA A 183 -4.77 -19.99 -1.56
N GLU A 184 -5.27 -20.32 -2.74
CA GLU A 184 -4.49 -20.29 -3.98
C GLU A 184 -4.35 -18.84 -4.49
N PRO A 185 -3.23 -18.45 -5.11
CA PRO A 185 -3.02 -17.10 -5.65
C PRO A 185 -4.18 -16.58 -6.51
N GLU A 186 -4.69 -17.42 -7.42
CA GLU A 186 -5.85 -17.09 -8.24
C GLU A 186 -7.12 -16.83 -7.44
N ALA A 187 -7.37 -17.62 -6.39
CA ALA A 187 -8.59 -17.50 -5.60
C ALA A 187 -8.68 -16.15 -4.88
N ILE A 188 -7.54 -15.61 -4.44
CA ILE A 188 -7.47 -14.28 -3.79
C ILE A 188 -7.82 -13.18 -4.78
N VAL A 189 -7.27 -13.24 -5.99
CA VAL A 189 -7.54 -12.28 -7.06
C VAL A 189 -8.99 -12.35 -7.51
N ASP A 190 -9.51 -13.56 -7.73
CA ASP A 190 -10.88 -13.77 -8.18
C ASP A 190 -11.90 -13.30 -7.12
N TRP A 191 -11.64 -13.60 -5.84
CA TRP A 191 -12.45 -13.09 -4.73
C TRP A 191 -12.48 -11.55 -4.71
N TYR A 192 -11.33 -10.90 -4.89
CA TYR A 192 -11.25 -9.44 -4.89
C TYR A 192 -12.04 -8.83 -6.04
N LEU A 193 -11.91 -9.38 -7.25
CA LEU A 193 -12.65 -8.93 -8.42
C LEU A 193 -14.16 -9.10 -8.23
N ASP A 194 -14.60 -10.23 -7.69
CA ASP A 194 -16.01 -10.47 -7.39
C ASP A 194 -16.55 -9.51 -6.32
N MET A 195 -15.76 -9.21 -5.28
CA MET A 195 -16.10 -8.21 -4.27
C MET A 195 -16.28 -6.81 -4.89
N LEU A 196 -15.42 -6.43 -5.84
CA LEU A 196 -15.55 -5.16 -6.57
C LEU A 196 -16.82 -5.13 -7.44
N ARG A 197 -17.11 -6.19 -8.18
CA ARG A 197 -18.34 -6.31 -9.00
C ARG A 197 -19.61 -6.18 -8.15
N GLN A 198 -19.63 -6.82 -6.98
CA GLN A 198 -20.74 -6.72 -6.03
C GLN A 198 -20.95 -5.29 -5.51
N LYS A 199 -19.89 -4.49 -5.45
CA LYS A 199 -19.93 -3.06 -5.08
C LYS A 199 -20.21 -2.13 -6.27
N GLY A 200 -20.46 -2.67 -7.46
CA GLY A 200 -20.76 -1.90 -8.66
C GLY A 200 -19.55 -1.25 -9.33
N ALA A 201 -18.33 -1.70 -9.01
CA ALA A 201 -17.14 -1.31 -9.75
C ALA A 201 -17.04 -2.16 -11.04
N GLU A 202 -16.55 -1.57 -12.13
CA GLU A 202 -16.18 -2.30 -13.33
C GLU A 202 -14.91 -3.12 -13.02
N ALA A 203 -15.08 -4.40 -12.71
CA ALA A 203 -13.98 -5.34 -12.45
C ALA A 203 -13.84 -6.35 -13.59
#